data_AF-A0A9D4HNT9-F1
#
_entry.id   AF-A0A9D4HNT9-F1
#
_cell.length_a   1.000
_cell.length_b   1.000
_cell.length_c   1.000
_cell.angle_alpha   90.00
_cell.angle_beta   90.00
_cell.angle_gamma   90.00
#
_symmetry.space_group_name_H-M   'P 1'
#
loop_
_entity.id
_entity.type
_entity.pdbx_description
1 polymer ?
#
loop_
_entity_poly.entity_id
_entity_poly.type
_entity_poly.pdbx_seq_one_letter_code
_entity_poly.pdbx_strand_id
1 'polypeptide(L)'
;MGDRNTSHSCNAGVGKSSFINAIQDVKPDEDGWAPVSVVEGTMRPTKYSHRVFSNILLWDLPDVGTERFRRETYMGQVEFERYDFYIIVCAGRFTENDIWLAETIRQKCKTFFFVRTKVKQDIDYERRVYAGPSVFDEKFVLRKIRSNCLDSLPISRRGVVFLIDNYEQHLYDFGKLAMAIIDNSPPEKRQVATFGMCLLTEDVIKAKEEELKNRIWKTALMVAVTDESSIDVFGISSTDDYLLKEAQFYREQFQLTNAHLEKYAEAEGKTKKEFM
;
A
#
# COMPACT_ATOMS: atom_id res chain seq x y z
N MET A 1 -15.73 15.43 -4.30
CA MET A 1 -14.77 14.31 -4.39
C MET A 1 -14.61 13.76 -3.00
N GLY A 2 -14.96 12.49 -2.77
CA GLY A 2 -14.90 11.88 -1.43
C GLY A 2 -13.51 11.33 -1.15
N ASP A 3 -13.02 11.54 0.07
CA ASP A 3 -11.75 11.02 0.56
C ASP A 3 -11.70 9.49 0.50
N ARG A 4 -10.49 8.91 0.40
CA ARG A 4 -10.24 7.49 0.60
C ARG A 4 -9.56 7.23 1.91
N ASN A 5 -10.12 6.35 2.71
CA ASN A 5 -9.68 6.03 4.05
C ASN A 5 -9.40 4.53 4.16
N THR A 6 -8.13 4.14 4.21
CA THR A 6 -7.68 2.78 4.49
C THR A 6 -7.25 2.69 5.95
N SER A 7 -7.60 1.63 6.68
CA SER A 7 -7.18 1.48 8.09
C SER A 7 -6.38 0.22 8.35
N HIS A 8 -5.41 0.28 9.27
CA HIS A 8 -4.57 -0.84 9.70
C HIS A 8 -4.73 -1.13 11.18
N SER A 9 -4.86 -2.38 11.60
CA SER A 9 -5.03 -2.77 13.01
C SER A 9 -4.31 -4.10 13.27
N CYS A 10 -3.54 -4.22 14.39
CA CYS A 10 -2.97 -5.43 15.00
C CYS A 10 -1.77 -5.08 15.92
N ASN A 11 -1.56 -5.89 16.97
CA ASN A 11 -0.54 -5.83 18.03
C ASN A 11 0.76 -5.04 17.76
N ALA A 12 1.32 -4.42 18.81
CA ALA A 12 2.64 -3.79 18.77
C ALA A 12 3.72 -4.72 18.17
N GLY A 13 4.57 -4.18 17.30
CA GLY A 13 5.65 -4.92 16.66
C GLY A 13 5.27 -5.83 15.48
N VAL A 14 4.00 -5.88 15.04
CA VAL A 14 3.60 -6.64 13.82
C VAL A 14 4.02 -5.98 12.50
N GLY A 15 4.55 -4.76 12.55
CA GLY A 15 5.00 -4.02 11.35
C GLY A 15 3.91 -3.22 10.65
N LYS A 16 2.89 -2.76 11.37
CA LYS A 16 1.82 -1.88 10.89
C LYS A 16 2.35 -0.53 10.37
N SER A 17 3.12 0.19 11.19
CA SER A 17 3.79 1.43 10.77
C SER A 17 4.76 1.19 9.62
N SER A 18 5.52 0.09 9.67
CA SER A 18 6.43 -0.30 8.58
C SER A 18 5.67 -0.56 7.27
N PHE A 19 4.47 -1.12 7.33
CA PHE A 19 3.62 -1.34 6.16
C PHE A 19 3.09 -0.02 5.56
N ILE A 20 2.66 0.92 6.41
CA ILE A 20 2.27 2.27 5.98
C ILE A 20 3.43 2.98 5.27
N ASN A 21 4.64 2.89 5.82
CA ASN A 21 5.83 3.46 5.20
C ASN A 21 6.17 2.76 3.89
N ALA A 22 6.02 1.44 3.83
CA ALA A 22 6.25 0.66 2.63
C ALA A 22 5.27 1.03 1.50
N ILE A 23 3.98 1.20 1.79
CA ILE A 23 2.99 1.61 0.79
C ILE A 23 3.25 3.01 0.25
N GLN A 24 3.69 3.93 1.12
CA GLN A 24 3.95 5.32 0.75
C GLN A 24 5.38 5.52 0.19
N ASP A 25 6.23 4.49 0.22
CA ASP A 25 7.65 4.56 -0.12
C ASP A 25 8.40 5.69 0.63
N VAL A 26 8.13 5.78 1.94
CA VAL A 26 8.67 6.84 2.81
C VAL A 26 9.78 6.29 3.71
N LYS A 27 10.93 6.96 3.69
CA LYS A 27 12.09 6.61 4.55
C LYS A 27 11.98 7.24 5.94
N PRO A 28 12.73 6.74 6.95
CA PRO A 28 12.84 7.39 8.25
C PRO A 28 13.17 8.88 8.13
N ASP A 29 12.56 9.67 9.01
CA ASP A 29 12.73 11.13 9.11
C ASP A 29 12.23 11.96 7.92
N GLU A 30 11.61 11.35 6.91
CA GLU A 30 10.92 12.10 5.87
C GLU A 30 9.46 12.45 6.28
N ASP A 31 8.93 13.51 5.68
CA ASP A 31 7.53 13.94 5.91
C ASP A 31 6.54 12.82 5.57
N GLY A 32 5.63 12.54 6.51
CA GLY A 32 4.64 11.47 6.40
C GLY A 32 5.14 10.09 6.85
N TRP A 33 6.36 9.99 7.40
CA TRP A 33 6.86 8.75 7.99
C TRP A 33 6.06 8.36 9.24
N ALA A 34 5.59 7.12 9.28
CA ALA A 34 4.92 6.50 10.41
C ALA A 34 5.97 5.94 11.39
N PRO A 35 6.03 6.44 12.64
CA PRO A 35 6.99 5.95 13.61
C PRO A 35 6.88 4.45 13.86
N VAL A 36 8.01 3.75 13.71
CA VAL A 36 8.11 2.31 13.95
C VAL A 36 8.62 2.10 15.37
N SER A 37 7.78 1.55 16.25
CA SER A 37 8.17 1.13 17.59
C SER A 37 7.88 -0.36 17.79
N VAL A 38 8.81 -1.03 18.46
CA VAL A 38 8.67 -2.45 18.84
C VAL A 38 7.90 -2.57 20.15
N VAL A 39 7.95 -1.54 21.01
CA VAL A 39 7.44 -1.55 22.39
C VAL A 39 6.11 -0.81 22.51
N GLU A 40 5.96 0.30 21.78
CA GLU A 40 4.80 1.16 21.88
C GLU A 40 3.89 0.97 20.66
N GLY A 41 2.64 0.60 20.91
CA GLY A 41 1.60 0.55 19.89
C GLY A 41 1.01 1.93 19.60
N THR A 42 0.24 2.03 18.52
CA THR A 42 -0.47 3.25 18.13
C THR A 42 -1.49 3.62 19.22
N MET A 43 -1.35 4.82 19.80
CA MET A 43 -2.16 5.23 20.97
C MET A 43 -3.46 5.97 20.60
N ARG A 44 -3.62 6.36 19.33
CA ARG A 44 -4.81 7.02 18.79
C ARG A 44 -4.86 6.82 17.28
N PRO A 45 -6.04 6.81 16.63
CA PRO A 45 -6.14 6.79 15.18
C PRO A 45 -5.29 7.92 14.58
N THR A 46 -4.33 7.57 13.74
CA THR A 46 -3.37 8.52 13.17
C THR A 46 -3.45 8.48 11.65
N LYS A 47 -3.59 9.66 11.04
CA LYS A 47 -3.77 9.84 9.61
C LYS A 47 -2.43 10.11 8.92
N TYR A 48 -2.18 9.41 7.83
CA TYR A 48 -1.09 9.63 6.90
C TYR A 48 -1.69 9.94 5.53
N SER A 49 -1.34 11.09 4.97
CA SER A 49 -1.86 11.54 3.68
C SER A 49 -0.81 11.29 2.61
N HIS A 50 -1.23 10.73 1.48
CA HIS A 50 -0.33 10.55 0.35
C HIS A 50 0.18 11.91 -0.15
N ARG A 51 1.48 11.99 -0.46
CA ARG A 51 2.18 13.24 -0.84
C ARG A 51 1.56 13.94 -2.05
N VAL A 52 1.31 13.18 -3.13
CA VAL A 52 0.73 13.70 -4.39
C VAL A 52 -0.81 13.73 -4.37
N PHE A 53 -1.45 12.64 -3.95
CA PHE A 53 -2.91 12.50 -3.95
C PHE A 53 -3.48 12.66 -2.53
N SER A 54 -3.70 13.89 -2.09
CA SER A 54 -4.16 14.20 -0.71
C SER A 54 -5.49 13.53 -0.32
N ASN A 55 -6.27 13.08 -1.29
CA ASN A 55 -7.50 12.31 -1.10
C ASN A 55 -7.25 10.80 -0.85
N ILE A 56 -6.00 10.34 -0.80
CA ILE A 56 -5.62 9.00 -0.35
C ILE A 56 -5.10 9.11 1.08
N LEU A 57 -5.85 8.56 2.01
CA LEU A 57 -5.58 8.60 3.44
C LEU A 57 -5.37 7.17 3.95
N LEU A 58 -4.20 6.94 4.52
CA LEU A 58 -3.90 5.75 5.29
C LEU A 58 -4.05 6.08 6.77
N TRP A 59 -4.73 5.21 7.49
CA TRP A 59 -4.96 5.34 8.91
C TRP A 59 -4.27 4.21 9.64
N ASP A 60 -3.44 4.61 10.59
CA ASP A 60 -2.89 3.71 11.58
C ASP A 60 -3.83 3.66 12.77
N LEU A 61 -4.43 2.50 13.02
CA LEU A 61 -5.37 2.32 14.11
C LEU A 61 -4.71 1.67 15.33
N PRO A 62 -5.15 2.07 16.53
CA PRO A 62 -4.75 1.43 17.77
C PRO A 62 -5.19 -0.04 17.81
N ASP A 63 -4.51 -0.81 18.65
CA ASP A 63 -4.79 -2.24 18.76
C ASP A 63 -6.05 -2.49 19.60
N VAL A 64 -6.89 -3.40 19.09
CA VAL A 64 -8.08 -3.87 19.78
C VAL A 64 -7.68 -4.64 21.04
N GLY A 65 -8.43 -4.46 22.12
CA GLY A 65 -8.28 -5.21 23.36
C GLY A 65 -7.24 -4.63 24.32
N THR A 66 -6.66 -3.47 24.01
CA THR A 66 -5.85 -2.71 24.97
C THR A 66 -6.75 -2.03 26.00
N GLU A 67 -6.17 -1.58 27.13
CA GLU A 67 -6.92 -0.91 28.19
C GLU A 67 -7.74 0.29 27.68
N ARG A 68 -7.18 1.04 26.72
CA ARG A 68 -7.79 2.22 26.10
C ARG A 68 -8.76 1.90 24.95
N PHE A 69 -8.52 0.80 24.24
CA PHE A 69 -9.26 0.40 23.04
C PHE A 69 -9.91 -0.98 23.23
N ARG A 70 -10.83 -1.05 24.19
CA ARG A 70 -11.59 -2.26 24.49
C ARG A 70 -12.59 -2.59 23.38
N ARG A 71 -12.87 -3.88 23.18
CA ARG A 71 -13.72 -4.35 22.06
C ARG A 71 -15.09 -3.68 22.03
N GLU A 72 -15.68 -3.47 23.20
CA GLU A 72 -17.04 -2.94 23.36
C GLU A 72 -17.17 -1.51 22.86
N THR A 73 -16.09 -0.71 22.97
CA THR A 73 -16.08 0.70 22.58
C THR A 73 -15.27 0.97 21.31
N TYR A 74 -14.48 0.00 20.85
CA TYR A 74 -13.50 0.16 19.79
C TYR A 74 -14.09 0.80 18.52
N MET A 75 -15.19 0.24 18.01
CA MET A 75 -15.80 0.66 16.75
C MET A 75 -16.23 2.13 16.76
N GLY A 76 -16.73 2.61 17.91
CA GLY A 76 -17.06 4.02 18.09
C GLY A 76 -15.81 4.89 18.22
N GLN A 77 -14.83 4.45 19.01
CA GLN A 77 -13.59 5.20 19.25
C GLN A 77 -12.73 5.40 17.98
N VAL A 78 -12.75 4.43 17.06
CA VAL A 78 -12.00 4.53 15.79
C VAL A 78 -12.85 5.05 14.64
N GLU A 79 -14.11 5.43 14.88
CA GLU A 79 -15.02 5.91 13.84
C GLU A 79 -15.16 4.93 12.65
N PHE A 80 -15.39 3.65 12.93
CA PHE A 80 -15.36 2.53 11.97
C PHE A 80 -16.01 2.81 10.60
N GLU A 81 -17.13 3.51 10.52
CA GLU A 81 -17.83 3.68 9.23
C GLU A 81 -17.08 4.54 8.21
N ARG A 82 -16.08 5.31 8.63
CA ARG A 82 -15.35 6.27 7.78
C ARG A 82 -14.44 5.64 6.73
N TYR A 83 -14.09 4.37 6.87
CA TYR A 83 -13.07 3.69 6.05
C TYR A 83 -13.71 2.98 4.85
N ASP A 84 -13.08 3.04 3.67
CA ASP A 84 -13.54 2.34 2.47
C ASP A 84 -13.26 0.83 2.60
N PHE A 85 -12.09 0.48 3.14
CA PHE A 85 -11.68 -0.91 3.41
C PHE A 85 -10.65 -0.98 4.54
N TYR A 86 -10.44 -2.20 5.03
CA TYR A 86 -9.60 -2.51 6.18
C TYR A 86 -8.42 -3.40 5.81
N ILE A 87 -7.30 -3.22 6.50
CA ILE A 87 -6.12 -4.09 6.37
C ILE A 87 -5.76 -4.58 7.78
N ILE A 88 -5.87 -5.88 8.01
CA ILE A 88 -5.49 -6.52 9.27
C ILE A 88 -4.07 -7.05 9.11
N VAL A 89 -3.12 -6.53 9.90
CA VAL A 89 -1.68 -6.73 9.66
C VAL A 89 -1.07 -7.59 10.77
N CYS A 90 -0.78 -8.87 10.56
CA CYS A 90 -0.22 -9.70 11.62
C CYS A 90 1.21 -10.18 11.37
N ALA A 91 1.91 -10.44 12.48
CA ALA A 91 3.13 -11.26 12.55
C ALA A 91 2.89 -12.38 13.59
N GLY A 92 3.45 -13.58 13.42
CA GLY A 92 3.12 -14.76 14.23
C GLY A 92 1.78 -15.49 13.93
N ARG A 93 0.84 -15.51 14.87
CA ARG A 93 -0.47 -16.17 14.72
C ARG A 93 -1.57 -15.13 14.88
N PHE A 94 -2.78 -15.46 14.42
CA PHE A 94 -3.95 -14.65 14.76
C PHE A 94 -4.14 -14.60 16.28
N THR A 95 -4.45 -13.41 16.76
CA THR A 95 -5.04 -13.26 18.08
C THR A 95 -6.57 -13.32 18.00
N GLU A 96 -7.20 -13.56 19.14
CA GLU A 96 -8.66 -13.52 19.24
C GLU A 96 -9.23 -12.13 18.86
N ASN A 97 -8.46 -11.06 19.10
CA ASN A 97 -8.82 -9.69 18.72
C ASN A 97 -8.83 -9.51 17.20
N ASP A 98 -7.86 -10.11 16.48
CA ASP A 98 -7.77 -10.03 15.03
C ASP A 98 -8.93 -10.78 14.36
N ILE A 99 -9.29 -11.94 14.92
CA ILE A 99 -10.45 -12.74 14.48
C ILE A 99 -11.74 -11.95 14.70
N TRP A 100 -11.96 -11.44 15.91
CA TRP A 100 -13.13 -10.63 16.24
C TRP A 100 -13.27 -9.41 15.31
N LEU A 101 -12.17 -8.74 15.00
CA LEU A 101 -12.18 -7.59 14.11
C LEU A 101 -12.54 -7.99 12.68
N ALA A 102 -11.94 -9.07 12.15
CA ALA A 102 -12.27 -9.61 10.83
C ALA A 102 -13.76 -10.00 10.73
N GLU A 103 -14.31 -10.64 11.77
CA GLU A 103 -15.73 -10.97 11.84
C GLU A 103 -16.62 -9.74 11.83
N THR A 104 -16.25 -8.73 12.62
CA THR A 104 -17.01 -7.49 12.73
C THR A 104 -17.00 -6.74 11.39
N ILE A 105 -15.86 -6.65 10.72
CA ILE A 105 -15.75 -6.00 9.41
C ILE A 105 -16.61 -6.72 8.37
N ARG A 106 -16.57 -8.06 8.34
CA ARG A 106 -17.47 -8.86 7.49
C ARG A 106 -18.94 -8.57 7.79
N GLN A 107 -19.35 -8.60 9.05
CA GLN A 107 -20.75 -8.39 9.45
C GLN A 107 -21.27 -7.01 9.04
N LYS A 108 -20.36 -6.02 8.96
CA LYS A 108 -20.63 -4.66 8.48
C LYS A 108 -20.53 -4.52 6.96
N CYS A 109 -20.38 -5.62 6.21
CA CYS A 109 -20.28 -5.65 4.75
C CYS A 109 -19.16 -4.77 4.18
N LYS A 110 -18.09 -4.54 4.95
CA LYS A 110 -16.91 -3.79 4.51
C LYS A 110 -15.84 -4.76 4.00
N THR A 111 -15.08 -4.34 2.99
CA THR A 111 -13.97 -5.13 2.46
C THR A 111 -12.80 -5.10 3.44
N PHE A 112 -12.13 -6.24 3.61
CA PHE A 112 -10.86 -6.28 4.32
C PHE A 112 -9.85 -7.18 3.63
N PHE A 113 -8.58 -6.86 3.84
CA PHE A 113 -7.43 -7.67 3.47
C PHE A 113 -6.71 -8.10 4.73
N PHE A 114 -6.17 -9.30 4.70
CA PHE A 114 -5.32 -9.83 5.73
C PHE A 114 -3.89 -9.91 5.22
N VAL A 115 -2.99 -9.29 5.95
CA VAL A 115 -1.60 -9.10 5.56
C VAL A 115 -0.71 -9.74 6.61
N ARG A 116 -0.02 -10.80 6.20
CA ARG A 116 1.01 -11.47 6.97
C ARG A 116 2.36 -10.82 6.64
N THR A 117 2.93 -10.09 7.59
CA THR A 117 4.24 -9.46 7.46
C THR A 117 5.36 -10.40 7.94
N LYS A 118 6.62 -9.97 7.73
CA LYS A 118 7.84 -10.65 8.21
C LYS A 118 7.99 -12.08 7.66
N VAL A 119 7.43 -12.35 6.48
CA VAL A 119 7.42 -13.69 5.88
C VAL A 119 8.83 -14.19 5.59
N LYS A 120 9.74 -13.28 5.20
CA LYS A 120 11.14 -13.63 5.00
C LYS A 120 11.78 -14.16 6.29
N GLN A 121 11.47 -13.54 7.44
CA GLN A 121 11.98 -13.98 8.74
C GLN A 121 11.45 -15.37 9.12
N ASP A 122 10.16 -15.64 8.85
CA ASP A 122 9.54 -16.95 9.07
C ASP A 122 10.22 -18.04 8.21
N ILE A 123 10.47 -17.73 6.94
CA ILE A 123 11.18 -18.59 5.97
C ILE A 123 12.61 -18.87 6.43
N ASP A 124 13.36 -17.83 6.82
CA ASP A 124 14.75 -17.96 7.28
C ASP A 124 14.84 -18.78 8.57
N TYR A 125 13.84 -18.66 9.46
CA TYR A 125 13.74 -19.48 10.65
C TYR A 125 13.51 -20.95 10.30
N GLU A 126 12.50 -21.25 9.47
CA GLU A 126 12.21 -22.63 9.03
C GLU A 126 13.41 -23.26 8.31
N ARG A 127 14.12 -22.46 7.50
CA ARG A 127 15.36 -22.88 6.84
C ARG A 127 16.45 -23.27 7.83
N ARG A 128 16.65 -22.50 8.91
CA ARG A 128 17.68 -22.80 9.92
C ARG A 128 17.34 -24.04 10.77
N VAL A 129 16.06 -24.25 11.06
CA VAL A 129 15.62 -25.27 12.04
C VAL A 129 15.36 -26.64 11.42
N TYR A 130 14.73 -26.70 10.24
CA TYR A 130 14.18 -27.97 9.73
C TYR A 130 14.90 -28.53 8.51
N ALA A 131 15.78 -27.76 7.87
CA ALA A 131 16.45 -28.19 6.66
C ALA A 131 17.93 -27.79 6.69
N GLY A 132 18.84 -28.77 6.61
CA GLY A 132 20.11 -28.46 5.95
C GLY A 132 19.84 -27.87 4.54
N PRO A 133 20.76 -27.11 3.93
CA PRO A 133 20.53 -26.37 2.68
C PRO A 133 19.95 -27.18 1.50
N SER A 134 20.04 -28.51 1.54
CA SER A 134 19.62 -29.43 0.48
C SER A 134 18.13 -29.84 0.49
N VAL A 135 17.35 -29.52 1.53
CA VAL A 135 15.94 -30.01 1.70
C VAL A 135 14.91 -28.88 1.80
N PHE A 136 15.34 -27.62 1.79
CA PHE A 136 14.44 -26.48 2.00
C PHE A 136 13.59 -26.16 0.76
N ASP A 137 12.26 -26.24 0.89
CA ASP A 137 11.30 -25.76 -0.11
C ASP A 137 10.54 -24.53 0.40
N GLU A 138 10.95 -23.36 -0.10
CA GLU A 138 10.31 -22.07 0.21
C GLU A 138 8.82 -22.05 -0.16
N LYS A 139 8.44 -22.66 -1.29
CA LYS A 139 7.05 -22.67 -1.75
C LYS A 139 6.18 -23.51 -0.82
N PHE A 140 6.73 -24.59 -0.27
CA PHE A 140 6.05 -25.40 0.75
C PHE A 140 5.82 -24.59 2.04
N VAL A 141 6.84 -23.89 2.53
CA VAL A 141 6.73 -23.04 3.73
C VAL A 141 5.69 -21.93 3.53
N LEU A 142 5.74 -21.21 2.40
CA LEU A 142 4.74 -20.19 2.06
C LEU A 142 3.31 -20.76 2.03
N ARG A 143 3.13 -21.97 1.48
CA ARG A 143 1.81 -22.63 1.45
C ARG A 143 1.33 -22.99 2.86
N LYS A 144 2.22 -23.48 3.72
CA LYS A 144 1.95 -23.79 5.12
C LYS A 144 1.53 -22.53 5.89
N ILE A 145 2.27 -21.42 5.75
CA ILE A 145 1.93 -20.13 6.36
C ILE A 145 0.56 -19.64 5.87
N ARG A 146 0.34 -19.67 4.54
CA ARG A 146 -0.94 -19.23 3.96
C ARG A 146 -2.12 -20.08 4.45
N SER A 147 -1.96 -21.40 4.50
CA SER A 147 -3.00 -22.31 5.03
C SER A 147 -3.33 -21.96 6.46
N ASN A 148 -2.30 -21.81 7.32
CA ASN A 148 -2.52 -21.45 8.72
C ASN A 148 -3.26 -20.11 8.89
N CYS A 149 -2.98 -19.13 8.04
CA CYS A 149 -3.71 -17.86 8.03
C CYS A 149 -5.17 -18.04 7.62
N LEU A 150 -5.44 -18.84 6.59
CA LEU A 150 -6.80 -19.14 6.12
C LEU A 150 -7.60 -19.93 7.16
N ASP A 151 -6.97 -20.91 7.82
CA ASP A 151 -7.61 -21.72 8.86
C ASP A 151 -7.95 -20.89 10.11
N SER A 152 -7.20 -19.81 10.35
CA SER A 152 -7.46 -18.87 11.45
C SER A 152 -8.56 -17.85 11.12
N LEU A 153 -8.90 -17.69 9.84
CA LEU A 153 -9.94 -16.76 9.42
C LEU A 153 -11.32 -17.42 9.54
N PRO A 154 -12.33 -16.69 10.04
CA PRO A 154 -13.70 -17.15 10.17
C PRO A 154 -14.41 -17.32 8.81
N ILE A 155 -13.67 -17.19 7.71
CA ILE A 155 -14.15 -17.15 6.33
C ILE A 155 -13.10 -17.80 5.42
N SER A 156 -13.48 -18.85 4.71
CA SER A 156 -12.68 -19.43 3.64
C SER A 156 -12.87 -18.66 2.34
N ARG A 157 -12.42 -17.40 2.27
CA ARG A 157 -12.37 -16.64 1.02
C ARG A 157 -10.94 -16.61 0.48
N ARG A 158 -10.73 -17.29 -0.65
CA ARG A 158 -9.51 -17.12 -1.45
C ARG A 158 -9.36 -15.65 -1.86
N GLY A 159 -8.14 -15.12 -1.81
CA GLY A 159 -7.84 -13.76 -2.27
C GLY A 159 -7.85 -12.66 -1.21
N VAL A 160 -8.06 -12.99 0.08
CA VAL A 160 -7.96 -12.00 1.18
C VAL A 160 -6.63 -12.04 1.91
N VAL A 161 -5.83 -13.10 1.76
CA VAL A 161 -4.57 -13.30 2.48
C VAL A 161 -3.37 -12.97 1.60
N PHE A 162 -2.52 -12.05 2.06
CA PHE A 162 -1.30 -11.62 1.38
C PHE A 162 -0.10 -11.84 2.30
N LEU A 163 0.89 -12.57 1.80
CA LEU A 163 2.16 -12.79 2.49
C LEU A 163 3.15 -11.75 1.97
N ILE A 164 3.69 -10.87 2.82
CA ILE A 164 4.57 -9.78 2.40
C ILE A 164 5.81 -9.66 3.29
N ASP A 165 6.80 -8.94 2.76
CA ASP A 165 7.86 -8.32 3.55
C ASP A 165 7.84 -6.81 3.31
N ASN A 166 7.90 -6.03 4.40
CA ASN A 166 7.80 -4.56 4.30
C ASN A 166 9.07 -3.91 3.74
N TYR A 167 10.22 -4.60 3.81
CA TYR A 167 11.51 -4.08 3.40
C TYR A 167 11.90 -4.60 2.01
N GLU A 168 11.53 -5.85 1.70
CA GLU A 168 11.75 -6.47 0.38
C GLU A 168 10.45 -6.58 -0.39
N GLN A 169 9.91 -5.43 -0.81
CA GLN A 169 8.60 -5.30 -1.43
C GLN A 169 8.44 -6.04 -2.78
N HIS A 170 9.55 -6.35 -3.44
CA HIS A 170 9.56 -7.14 -4.68
C HIS A 170 9.33 -8.63 -4.44
N LEU A 171 9.34 -9.10 -3.18
CA LEU A 171 9.09 -10.48 -2.82
C LEU A 171 7.61 -10.75 -2.50
N TYR A 172 7.25 -12.02 -2.64
CA TYR A 172 5.97 -12.59 -2.18
C TYR A 172 4.72 -11.96 -2.84
N ASP A 173 3.77 -11.44 -2.05
CA ASP A 173 2.46 -10.98 -2.52
C ASP A 173 2.28 -9.46 -2.43
N PHE A 174 3.32 -8.65 -2.24
CA PHE A 174 3.13 -7.19 -2.07
C PHE A 174 2.48 -6.56 -3.30
N GLY A 175 2.95 -6.89 -4.51
CA GLY A 175 2.33 -6.41 -5.75
C GLY A 175 0.87 -6.82 -5.88
N LYS A 176 0.54 -8.07 -5.53
CA LYS A 176 -0.83 -8.57 -5.53
C LYS A 176 -1.72 -7.86 -4.50
N LEU A 177 -1.17 -7.52 -3.33
CA LEU A 177 -1.88 -6.75 -2.32
C LEU A 177 -2.18 -5.33 -2.82
N ALA A 178 -1.21 -4.67 -3.44
CA ALA A 178 -1.40 -3.36 -4.05
C ALA A 178 -2.49 -3.41 -5.12
N MET A 179 -2.48 -4.41 -6.00
CA MET A 179 -3.53 -4.61 -7.01
C MET A 179 -4.89 -4.91 -6.38
N ALA A 180 -4.95 -5.75 -5.34
CA ALA A 180 -6.20 -6.02 -4.64
C ALA A 180 -6.81 -4.74 -4.03
N ILE A 181 -5.97 -3.86 -3.48
CA ILE A 181 -6.39 -2.54 -2.97
C ILE A 181 -6.94 -1.66 -4.10
N ILE A 182 -6.26 -1.63 -5.26
CA ILE A 182 -6.70 -0.87 -6.44
C ILE A 182 -8.03 -1.41 -6.96
N ASP A 183 -8.15 -2.72 -7.17
CA ASP A 183 -9.32 -3.36 -7.79
C ASP A 183 -10.59 -3.25 -6.93
N ASN A 184 -10.43 -3.32 -5.60
CA ASN A 184 -11.52 -3.15 -4.64
C ASN A 184 -11.81 -1.69 -4.30
N SER A 185 -11.04 -0.73 -4.83
CA SER A 185 -11.43 0.68 -4.76
C SER A 185 -12.69 0.93 -5.59
N PRO A 186 -13.56 1.87 -5.18
CA PRO A 186 -14.72 2.27 -5.98
C PRO A 186 -14.30 2.63 -7.42
N PRO A 187 -15.06 2.24 -8.46
CA PRO A 187 -14.66 2.41 -9.86
C PRO A 187 -14.17 3.82 -10.21
N GLU A 188 -14.85 4.84 -9.70
CA GLU A 188 -14.54 6.25 -9.89
C GLU A 188 -13.24 6.71 -9.19
N LYS A 189 -12.75 5.94 -8.21
CA LYS A 189 -11.51 6.21 -7.47
C LYS A 189 -10.33 5.36 -7.96
N ARG A 190 -10.55 4.34 -8.81
CA ARG A 190 -9.50 3.38 -9.22
C ARG A 190 -8.31 4.02 -9.89
N GLN A 191 -8.52 4.92 -10.86
CA GLN A 191 -7.42 5.62 -11.54
C GLN A 191 -6.51 6.35 -10.54
N VAL A 192 -7.11 7.09 -9.60
CA VAL A 192 -6.34 7.77 -8.56
C VAL A 192 -5.69 6.74 -7.62
N ALA A 193 -6.26 5.54 -7.43
CA ALA A 193 -5.65 4.46 -6.63
C ALA A 193 -4.36 3.97 -7.27
N THR A 194 -4.44 3.70 -8.57
CA THR A 194 -3.34 3.21 -9.39
C THR A 194 -2.20 4.21 -9.37
N PHE A 195 -2.48 5.49 -9.65
CA PHE A 195 -1.44 6.51 -9.67
C PHE A 195 -0.89 6.84 -8.28
N GLY A 196 -1.73 6.81 -7.25
CA GLY A 196 -1.30 7.02 -5.87
C GLY A 196 -0.70 5.79 -5.19
N MET A 197 -0.44 4.72 -5.92
CA MET A 197 0.38 3.64 -5.41
C MET A 197 1.85 4.03 -5.61
N CYS A 198 2.60 4.23 -4.52
CA CYS A 198 4.02 4.55 -4.61
C CYS A 198 4.89 3.32 -4.91
N LEU A 199 4.41 2.13 -4.54
CA LEU A 199 5.08 0.86 -4.82
C LEU A 199 5.30 0.65 -6.32
N LEU A 200 6.52 0.34 -6.71
CA LEU A 200 6.90 -0.01 -8.09
C LEU A 200 7.16 -1.51 -8.25
N THR A 201 6.20 -2.33 -7.85
CA THR A 201 6.23 -3.77 -8.20
C THR A 201 5.87 -3.94 -9.67
N GLU A 202 6.22 -5.08 -10.27
CA GLU A 202 5.89 -5.38 -11.67
C GLU A 202 4.39 -5.25 -11.95
N ASP A 203 3.54 -5.74 -11.03
CA ASP A 203 2.08 -5.65 -11.15
C ASP A 203 1.59 -4.19 -11.20
N VAL A 204 2.12 -3.33 -10.31
CA VAL A 204 1.71 -1.92 -10.22
C VAL A 204 2.25 -1.11 -11.40
N ILE A 205 3.48 -1.39 -11.84
CA ILE A 205 4.07 -0.74 -13.02
C ILE A 205 3.19 -1.01 -14.26
N LYS A 206 2.79 -2.26 -14.49
CA LYS A 206 1.91 -2.63 -15.60
C LYS A 206 0.56 -1.92 -15.50
N ALA A 207 -0.04 -1.89 -14.32
CA ALA A 207 -1.32 -1.21 -14.10
C ALA A 207 -1.22 0.31 -14.37
N LYS A 208 -0.14 0.97 -13.92
CA LYS A 208 0.14 2.37 -14.22
C LYS A 208 0.34 2.59 -15.72
N GLU A 209 1.13 1.74 -16.38
CA GLU A 209 1.38 1.82 -17.83
C GLU A 209 0.09 1.75 -18.64
N GLU A 210 -0.79 0.79 -18.34
CA GLU A 210 -2.09 0.65 -18.99
C GLU A 210 -2.96 1.90 -18.80
N GLU A 211 -3.01 2.43 -17.57
CA GLU A 211 -3.80 3.62 -17.27
C GLU A 211 -3.23 4.88 -17.96
N LEU A 212 -1.91 5.01 -18.06
CA LEU A 212 -1.25 6.09 -18.80
C LEU A 212 -1.50 5.98 -20.30
N LYS A 213 -1.44 4.77 -20.88
CA LYS A 213 -1.81 4.53 -22.29
C LYS A 213 -3.26 4.96 -22.56
N ASN A 214 -4.17 4.69 -21.64
CA ASN A 214 -5.58 5.09 -21.73
C ASN A 214 -5.80 6.61 -21.60
N ARG A 215 -4.78 7.39 -21.21
CA ARG A 215 -4.83 8.85 -21.20
C ARG A 215 -4.37 9.49 -22.51
N ILE A 216 -3.59 8.78 -23.33
CA ILE A 216 -2.99 9.33 -24.57
C ILE A 216 -4.05 9.95 -25.49
N TRP A 217 -5.18 9.27 -25.70
CA TRP A 217 -6.24 9.80 -26.56
C TRP A 217 -6.92 11.05 -25.97
N LYS A 218 -7.05 11.14 -24.63
CA LYS A 218 -7.60 12.32 -23.95
C LYS A 218 -6.65 13.51 -24.14
N THR A 219 -5.35 13.25 -24.03
CA THR A 219 -4.30 14.21 -24.30
C THR A 219 -4.34 14.69 -25.75
N ALA A 220 -4.47 13.77 -26.72
CA ALA A 220 -4.58 14.14 -28.14
C ALA A 220 -5.82 15.01 -28.43
N LEU A 221 -6.97 14.69 -27.80
CA LEU A 221 -8.18 15.51 -27.93
C LEU A 221 -8.00 16.91 -27.35
N MET A 222 -7.38 17.03 -26.16
CA MET A 222 -7.12 18.33 -25.54
C MET A 222 -6.21 19.22 -26.38
N VAL A 223 -5.14 18.65 -26.95
CA VAL A 223 -4.21 19.36 -27.84
C VAL A 223 -4.94 19.92 -29.08
N ALA A 224 -5.79 19.12 -29.71
CA ALA A 224 -6.56 19.57 -30.87
C ALA A 224 -7.46 20.77 -30.55
N VAL A 225 -8.07 20.80 -29.36
CA VAL A 225 -8.92 21.91 -28.91
C VAL A 225 -8.11 23.17 -28.62
N THR A 226 -6.93 23.04 -27.98
CA THR A 226 -6.10 24.20 -27.62
C THR A 226 -5.47 24.88 -28.83
N ASP A 227 -5.09 24.10 -29.85
CA ASP A 227 -4.53 24.64 -31.10
C ASP A 227 -5.56 25.44 -31.91
N GLU A 228 -6.86 25.09 -31.84
CA GLU A 228 -7.92 25.78 -32.58
C GLU A 228 -8.44 27.05 -31.89
N SER A 229 -8.40 27.12 -30.56
CA SER A 229 -9.24 28.07 -29.82
C SER A 229 -8.50 29.20 -29.10
N SER A 230 -7.16 29.15 -28.97
CA SER A 230 -6.39 30.14 -28.18
C SER A 230 -6.95 30.34 -26.76
N ILE A 231 -7.60 29.32 -26.19
CA ILE A 231 -8.20 29.37 -24.85
C ILE A 231 -7.17 28.80 -23.86
N ASP A 232 -6.80 29.61 -22.88
CA ASP A 232 -6.09 29.12 -21.69
C ASP A 232 -7.07 28.28 -20.85
N VAL A 233 -6.89 26.96 -20.90
CA VAL A 233 -7.67 26.00 -20.14
C VAL A 233 -6.76 25.42 -19.06
N PHE A 234 -7.03 25.79 -17.79
CA PHE A 234 -6.28 25.34 -16.61
C PHE A 234 -4.78 25.73 -16.55
N GLY A 235 -4.41 26.90 -17.07
CA GLY A 235 -3.02 27.42 -17.00
C GLY A 235 -2.09 26.74 -18.01
N ILE A 236 -2.64 26.33 -19.15
CA ILE A 236 -1.92 25.72 -20.27
C ILE A 236 -1.97 26.72 -21.42
N SER A 237 -0.83 27.35 -21.70
CA SER A 237 -0.74 28.41 -22.72
C SER A 237 -0.42 27.88 -24.12
N SER A 238 0.05 26.63 -24.25
CA SER A 238 0.39 26.01 -25.53
C SER A 238 0.36 24.49 -25.46
N THR A 239 0.29 23.86 -26.63
CA THR A 239 0.42 22.41 -26.82
C THR A 239 1.73 21.86 -26.23
N ASP A 240 2.85 22.58 -26.39
CA ASP A 240 4.15 22.18 -25.84
C ASP A 240 4.16 22.16 -24.31
N ASP A 241 3.52 23.15 -23.66
CA ASP A 241 3.41 23.20 -22.19
C ASP A 241 2.58 22.03 -21.65
N TYR A 242 1.51 21.65 -22.35
CA TYR A 242 0.71 20.48 -21.97
C TYR A 242 1.48 19.17 -22.11
N LEU A 243 2.17 18.95 -23.24
CA LEU A 243 2.99 17.76 -23.46
C LEU A 243 4.11 17.65 -22.41
N LEU A 244 4.73 18.78 -22.04
CA LEU A 244 5.74 18.82 -20.99
C LEU A 244 5.16 18.43 -19.63
N LYS A 245 3.98 18.95 -19.27
CA LYS A 245 3.29 18.59 -18.01
C LYS A 245 2.90 17.11 -17.97
N GLU A 246 2.37 16.56 -19.06
CA GLU A 246 2.01 15.13 -19.11
C GLU A 246 3.26 14.23 -19.05
N ALA A 247 4.35 14.61 -19.71
CA ALA A 247 5.64 13.90 -19.60
C ALA A 247 6.21 13.96 -18.18
N GLN A 248 6.13 15.11 -17.50
CA GLN A 248 6.52 15.25 -16.09
C GLN A 248 5.65 14.36 -15.19
N PHE A 249 4.33 14.32 -15.43
CA PHE A 249 3.42 13.44 -14.72
C PHE A 249 3.82 11.97 -14.87
N TYR A 250 4.17 11.52 -16.08
CA TYR A 250 4.59 10.12 -16.32
C TYR A 250 5.89 9.80 -15.58
N ARG A 251 6.86 10.73 -15.62
CA ARG A 251 8.11 10.58 -14.86
C ARG A 251 7.86 10.49 -13.37
N GLU A 252 6.91 11.25 -12.84
CA GLU A 252 6.52 11.16 -11.43
C GLU A 252 5.89 9.80 -11.10
N GLN A 253 5.02 9.28 -11.98
CA GLN A 253 4.34 7.98 -11.75
C GLN A 253 5.29 6.80 -11.62
N PHE A 254 6.44 6.85 -12.29
CA PHE A 254 7.47 5.81 -12.26
C PHE A 254 8.70 6.21 -11.43
N GLN A 255 8.63 7.30 -10.65
CA GLN A 255 9.76 7.81 -9.85
C GLN A 255 11.04 8.04 -10.68
N LEU A 256 10.90 8.53 -11.92
CA LEU A 256 11.99 8.83 -12.86
C LEU A 256 12.27 10.33 -13.01
N THR A 257 11.81 11.14 -12.06
CA THR A 257 12.16 12.57 -12.03
C THR A 257 13.61 12.78 -11.60
N ASN A 258 14.12 13.98 -11.83
CA ASN A 258 15.45 14.36 -11.39
C ASN A 258 15.68 14.17 -9.87
N ALA A 259 14.69 14.53 -9.04
CA ALA A 259 14.79 14.39 -7.57
C ALA A 259 14.86 12.91 -7.14
N HIS A 260 14.05 12.07 -7.75
CA HIS A 260 14.07 10.62 -7.52
C HIS A 260 15.42 9.99 -7.94
N LEU A 261 15.92 10.33 -9.13
CA LEU A 261 17.21 9.84 -9.61
C LEU A 261 18.39 10.31 -8.74
N GLU A 262 18.35 11.54 -8.21
CA GLU A 262 19.33 12.04 -7.24
C GLU A 262 19.30 11.22 -5.95
N LYS A 263 18.09 10.95 -5.42
CA LYS A 263 17.90 10.09 -4.23
C LYS A 263 18.45 8.67 -4.44
N TYR A 264 18.29 8.09 -5.63
CA TYR A 264 18.86 6.78 -5.95
C TYR A 264 20.38 6.81 -6.08
N ALA A 265 20.91 7.85 -6.74
CA ALA A 265 22.35 8.02 -6.91
C ALA A 265 23.05 8.16 -5.55
N GLU A 266 22.49 8.99 -4.65
CA GLU A 266 22.99 9.15 -3.28
C GLU A 266 22.95 7.82 -2.50
N ALA A 267 21.85 7.07 -2.59
CA ALA A 267 21.71 5.79 -1.90
C ALA A 267 22.71 4.73 -2.37
N GLU A 268 23.13 4.76 -3.65
CA GLU A 268 24.12 3.85 -4.21
C GLU A 268 25.56 4.39 -4.17
N GLY A 269 25.78 5.60 -3.66
CA GLY A 269 27.09 6.25 -3.68
C GLY A 269 27.60 6.57 -5.08
N LYS A 270 26.69 6.79 -6.03
CA LYS A 270 26.94 7.06 -7.45
C LYS A 270 26.55 8.48 -7.84
N THR A 271 26.90 8.88 -9.07
CA THR A 271 26.48 10.15 -9.66
C THR A 271 25.18 9.99 -10.44
N LYS A 272 24.36 11.05 -10.48
CA LYS A 272 23.12 11.08 -11.28
C LYS A 272 23.33 10.73 -12.76
N LYS A 273 24.49 11.10 -13.32
CA LYS A 273 24.84 10.83 -14.73
C LYS A 273 24.90 9.33 -15.05
N GLU A 274 25.10 8.48 -14.05
CA GLU A 274 25.14 7.03 -14.25
C GLU A 274 23.74 6.40 -14.34
N PHE A 275 22.68 7.18 -14.08
CA PHE A 275 21.28 6.76 -14.15
C PHE A 275 20.48 7.45 -15.26
N MET A 276 21.11 8.33 -16.05
CA MET A 276 20.49 9.05 -17.18
C MET A 276 20.98 8.48 -18.50
#